data_AF-A0A924UU00-F1
#
_entry.id   AF-A0A924UU00-F1
#
_cell.length_a   1.000
_cell.length_b   1.000
_cell.length_c   1.000
_cell.angle_alpha   90.00
_cell.angle_beta   90.00
_cell.angle_gamma   90.00
#
_symmetry.space_group_name_H-M   'P 1'
#
loop_
_entity.id
_entity.type
_entity.pdbx_description
1 polymer ?
#
loop_
_entity_poly.entity_id
_entity_poly.type
_entity_poly.pdbx_seq_one_letter_code
_entity_poly.pdbx_strand_id
1 'polypeptide(L)'
;MYNNSFFKKILIVATVVFLYSCDKDYNEVGGDLIGGNNFDLNKASYGILGYNQKTGPIQSNNLEVNPLGIYSNANFGQTTANFNTQLTLPVFTTVVSTRPFVASVVLTIPYYTDPSQTKVNADGSRIYVLDSIYGVEKAKMKLSIYESGYFMRDSDPDSGFQQPQKYYTDQNAEFNNLKKATLLNDSSDKSQNEEFFFNPEEHVVVTTDSITSVKSTAYTAPGMKLNLNSDYFKTRIIDAVNNGKLASNDVFKNYFRGLYFKMEKSGSSAGNLAMLNFRAGKITIKYNEDLVSTTAGVSTTTRVKKTIELNLTGNTVSLLNNDFTTSGAAYAALPSTGNKTDGDDKLFLRGGEGSVAVLQLFDPKDLKGYDANGVLTGPNGVSDELDDLRNPADGKKLLVNEANLVFHIDTDAMSSSNEPQRIYLYDFKNSRPLVDYSLDPTSNSSNPKKSKAFFDGMIKKDATSKRGVTYKIRITNQIRNLINNKDSTNVSLGLVVTEDIGIIASYKVKTPSAFISQAPKASVMNPLGTILYSGKSTVPVEKRLKLEIYYTKPN
;
A
#
# COMPACT_ATOMS: atom_id res chain seq x y z
N MET A 1 14.47 -12.29 67.76
CA MET A 1 15.05 -11.59 66.59
C MET A 1 13.99 -10.66 66.03
N TYR A 2 14.15 -9.35 66.26
CA TYR A 2 13.19 -8.33 65.82
C TYR A 2 13.32 -8.11 64.30
N ASN A 3 12.31 -8.56 63.54
CA ASN A 3 12.21 -8.26 62.11
C ASN A 3 11.71 -6.81 61.94
N ASN A 4 12.67 -5.89 61.81
CA ASN A 4 12.42 -4.46 61.66
C ASN A 4 11.57 -4.15 60.43
N SER A 5 10.28 -3.88 60.67
CA SER A 5 9.30 -3.28 59.75
C SER A 5 9.74 -1.91 59.20
N PHE A 6 10.79 -1.32 59.79
CA PHE A 6 11.33 -0.01 59.46
C PHE A 6 11.80 0.12 58.00
N PHE A 7 12.49 -0.90 57.46
CA PHE A 7 12.98 -0.86 56.07
C PHE A 7 11.85 -0.93 55.03
N LYS A 8 10.78 -1.67 55.31
CA LYS A 8 9.61 -1.74 54.40
C LYS A 8 8.83 -0.43 54.39
N LYS A 9 8.74 0.25 55.54
CA LYS A 9 8.10 1.58 55.63
C LYS A 9 8.94 2.66 54.95
N ILE A 10 10.26 2.61 55.08
CA ILE A 10 11.17 3.52 54.33
C ILE A 10 11.03 3.30 52.83
N LEU A 11 10.94 2.05 52.35
CA LEU A 11 10.79 1.78 50.93
C LEU A 11 9.47 2.34 50.38
N ILE A 12 8.37 2.20 51.11
CA ILE A 12 7.05 2.73 50.68
C ILE A 12 7.04 4.26 50.71
N VAL A 13 7.62 4.89 51.75
CA VAL A 13 7.73 6.35 51.83
C VAL A 13 8.66 6.89 50.75
N ALA A 14 9.77 6.22 50.45
CA ALA A 14 10.68 6.59 49.36
C ALA A 14 10.00 6.50 47.99
N THR A 15 9.18 5.47 47.73
CA THR A 15 8.42 5.34 46.47
C THR A 15 7.34 6.42 46.34
N VAL A 16 6.68 6.82 47.43
CA VAL A 16 5.68 7.90 47.41
C VAL A 16 6.34 9.28 47.19
N VAL A 17 7.52 9.51 47.75
CA VAL A 17 8.29 10.76 47.51
C VAL A 17 8.83 10.81 46.06
N PHE A 18 9.26 9.69 45.48
CA PHE A 18 9.66 9.63 44.07
C PHE A 18 8.49 9.84 43.09
N LEU A 19 7.26 9.49 43.47
CA LEU A 19 6.06 9.73 42.66
C LEU A 19 5.51 11.17 42.79
N TYR A 20 5.82 11.87 43.89
CA TYR A 20 5.45 13.28 44.10
C TYR A 20 6.51 14.27 43.56
N SER A 21 7.73 13.80 43.28
CA SER A 21 8.78 14.61 42.65
C SER A 21 8.66 14.71 41.12
N CYS A 22 7.62 14.11 40.52
CA CYS A 22 7.22 14.38 39.13
C CYS A 22 6.20 15.52 39.09
N ASP A 23 6.51 16.62 39.79
CA ASP A 23 5.94 17.90 39.39
C ASP A 23 6.59 18.31 38.07
N LYS A 24 5.77 18.73 37.10
CA LYS A 24 6.24 19.12 35.75
C LYS A 24 6.67 20.58 35.72
N ASP A 25 7.31 21.04 36.78
CA ASP A 25 8.04 22.30 36.73
C ASP A 25 9.49 22.00 36.31
N TYR A 26 9.90 22.66 35.23
CA TYR A 26 11.26 22.65 34.74
C TYR A 26 12.17 23.19 35.87
N ASN A 27 12.79 22.31 36.64
CA ASN A 27 13.88 22.71 37.51
C ASN A 27 15.10 23.02 36.63
N GLU A 28 15.43 24.31 36.55
CA GLU A 28 16.60 24.88 35.88
C GLU A 28 17.92 24.52 36.56
N VAL A 29 18.21 23.22 36.74
CA VAL A 29 19.55 22.79 37.14
C VAL A 29 20.44 22.88 35.91
N GLY A 30 21.02 24.07 35.71
CA GLY A 30 21.86 24.46 34.58
C GLY A 30 21.59 25.86 34.02
N GLY A 31 20.55 26.56 34.50
CA GLY A 31 20.19 27.92 34.04
C GLY A 31 21.31 28.95 34.22
N ASP A 32 22.09 28.84 35.30
CA ASP A 32 23.21 29.75 35.61
C ASP A 32 24.52 29.44 34.85
N LEU A 33 24.57 28.39 34.02
CA LEU A 33 25.73 28.08 33.17
C LEU A 33 25.62 28.69 31.76
N ILE A 34 24.46 29.27 31.40
CA ILE A 34 24.26 29.98 30.14
C ILE A 34 23.77 31.40 30.48
N GLY A 35 24.72 32.32 30.63
CA GLY A 35 24.42 33.73 30.83
C GLY A 35 23.59 34.30 29.69
N GLY A 36 22.43 34.87 30.01
CA GLY A 36 21.53 35.61 29.13
C GLY A 36 20.82 34.74 28.08
N ASN A 37 19.50 34.92 27.93
CA ASN A 37 18.73 34.34 26.83
C ASN A 37 19.26 34.88 25.49
N ASN A 38 20.29 34.25 24.93
CA ASN A 38 20.98 34.68 23.70
C ASN A 38 20.29 34.21 22.40
N PHE A 39 19.15 33.50 22.51
CA PHE A 39 18.43 32.93 21.38
C PHE A 39 16.91 33.02 21.56
N ASP A 40 16.24 33.78 20.70
CA ASP A 40 14.77 33.85 20.66
C ASP A 40 14.20 32.73 19.78
N LEU A 41 13.34 31.88 20.36
CA LEU A 41 12.58 30.87 19.60
C LEU A 41 11.35 31.52 18.96
N ASN A 42 11.34 31.57 17.63
CA ASN A 42 10.30 32.22 16.83
C ASN A 42 9.54 31.20 15.97
N LYS A 43 8.31 31.55 15.58
CA LYS A 43 7.47 30.79 14.64
C LYS A 43 7.03 31.69 13.49
N ALA A 44 7.17 31.21 12.26
CA ALA A 44 6.57 31.81 11.07
C ALA A 44 5.67 30.81 10.33
N SER A 45 4.66 31.33 9.63
CA SER A 45 3.75 30.53 8.81
C SER A 45 3.65 31.12 7.41
N TYR A 46 3.82 30.26 6.40
CA TYR A 46 3.78 30.63 4.99
C TYR A 46 2.63 29.92 4.28
N GLY A 47 2.06 30.60 3.28
CA GLY A 47 1.01 30.05 2.44
C GLY A 47 1.54 28.87 1.60
N ILE A 48 0.64 27.94 1.28
CA ILE A 48 0.93 26.83 0.37
C ILE A 48 -0.08 26.88 -0.76
N LEU A 49 0.39 26.94 -2.00
CA LEU A 49 -0.46 26.71 -3.15
C LEU A 49 -0.57 25.19 -3.35
N GLY A 50 -1.78 24.66 -3.24
CA GLY A 50 -2.07 23.23 -3.41
C GLY A 50 -3.14 23.01 -4.46
N TYR A 51 -2.93 22.06 -5.38
CA TYR A 51 -3.91 21.69 -6.40
C TYR A 51 -3.91 20.19 -6.70
N ASN A 52 -5.00 19.68 -7.26
CA ASN A 52 -5.19 18.27 -7.59
C ASN A 52 -4.53 17.93 -8.94
N GLN A 53 -3.97 16.72 -9.04
CA GLN A 53 -3.46 16.15 -10.29
C GLN A 53 -3.92 14.70 -10.41
N LYS A 54 -4.82 14.40 -11.36
CA LYS A 54 -5.21 13.02 -11.66
C LYS A 54 -4.03 12.27 -12.26
N THR A 55 -3.86 11.00 -11.88
CA THR A 55 -2.85 10.12 -12.47
C THR A 55 -3.29 9.53 -13.79
N GLY A 56 -4.60 9.31 -13.97
CA GLY A 56 -5.12 8.43 -15.01
C GLY A 56 -4.62 6.99 -14.82
N PRO A 57 -4.80 6.12 -15.84
CA PRO A 57 -4.31 4.75 -15.80
C PRO A 57 -2.81 4.71 -15.51
N ILE A 58 -2.43 3.86 -14.56
CA ILE A 58 -1.07 3.79 -14.04
C ILE A 58 -0.57 2.36 -14.07
N GLN A 59 0.75 2.19 -14.18
CA GLN A 59 1.38 0.88 -14.11
C GLN A 59 0.92 0.16 -12.84
N SER A 60 0.63 -1.14 -12.95
CA SER A 60 0.11 -1.95 -11.85
C SER A 60 0.61 -3.40 -11.91
N ASN A 61 1.65 -3.66 -12.70
CA ASN A 61 2.28 -4.97 -12.74
C ASN A 61 3.19 -5.23 -11.54
N ASN A 62 3.25 -6.50 -11.13
CA ASN A 62 4.22 -7.00 -10.16
C ASN A 62 4.23 -6.22 -8.82
N LEU A 63 3.06 -5.78 -8.36
CA LEU A 63 2.89 -5.20 -7.02
C LEU A 63 3.06 -6.28 -5.94
N GLU A 64 3.60 -5.89 -4.79
CA GLU A 64 3.79 -6.76 -3.62
C GLU A 64 2.46 -7.16 -2.99
N VAL A 65 1.50 -6.24 -2.96
CA VAL A 65 0.09 -6.50 -2.61
C VAL A 65 -0.81 -5.97 -3.71
N ASN A 66 -1.86 -6.73 -4.01
CA ASN A 66 -2.75 -6.46 -5.14
C ASN A 66 -4.21 -6.45 -4.65
N PRO A 67 -5.03 -5.49 -5.09
CA PRO A 67 -6.44 -5.46 -4.76
C PRO A 67 -7.21 -6.58 -5.47
N LEU A 68 -8.19 -7.17 -4.77
CA LEU A 68 -9.20 -8.05 -5.33
C LEU A 68 -10.54 -7.76 -4.65
N GLY A 69 -11.59 -7.51 -5.44
CA GLY A 69 -12.95 -7.32 -4.93
C GLY A 69 -13.57 -6.00 -5.37
N ILE A 70 -14.53 -5.49 -4.60
CA ILE A 70 -15.28 -4.28 -4.91
C ILE A 70 -15.29 -3.37 -3.70
N TYR A 71 -14.80 -2.14 -3.87
CA TYR A 71 -14.81 -1.13 -2.82
C TYR A 71 -15.64 0.07 -3.26
N SER A 72 -16.67 0.39 -2.49
CA SER A 72 -17.52 1.57 -2.71
C SER A 72 -17.17 2.64 -1.68
N ASN A 73 -16.88 3.85 -2.14
CA ASN A 73 -16.62 5.01 -1.31
C ASN A 73 -17.50 6.20 -1.72
N ALA A 74 -18.11 6.87 -0.75
CA ALA A 74 -19.01 7.99 -1.01
C ALA A 74 -18.36 9.13 -1.83
N ASN A 75 -17.08 9.41 -1.59
CA ASN A 75 -16.34 10.49 -2.23
C ASN A 75 -15.49 10.07 -3.42
N PHE A 76 -15.06 8.79 -3.46
CA PHE A 76 -14.11 8.29 -4.46
C PHE A 76 -14.71 7.26 -5.43
N GLY A 77 -16.03 7.09 -5.41
CA GLY A 77 -16.73 6.18 -6.31
C GLY A 77 -16.57 4.72 -5.93
N GLN A 78 -16.98 3.85 -6.84
CA GLN A 78 -16.80 2.41 -6.72
C GLN A 78 -15.61 1.95 -7.56
N THR A 79 -14.76 1.10 -6.99
CA THR A 79 -13.68 0.42 -7.70
C THR A 79 -13.91 -1.09 -7.66
N THR A 80 -14.01 -1.70 -8.83
CA THR A 80 -13.92 -3.16 -8.99
C THR A 80 -12.49 -3.52 -9.38
N ALA A 81 -11.85 -4.37 -8.57
CA ALA A 81 -10.49 -4.84 -8.77
C ALA A 81 -10.48 -6.30 -9.22
N ASN A 82 -9.96 -6.52 -10.42
CA ASN A 82 -9.66 -7.81 -11.02
C ASN A 82 -8.15 -8.04 -11.00
N PHE A 83 -7.73 -9.29 -11.21
CA PHE A 83 -6.31 -9.63 -11.14
C PHE A 83 -5.95 -10.67 -12.20
N ASN A 84 -4.78 -10.52 -12.81
CA ASN A 84 -4.23 -11.54 -13.71
C ASN A 84 -2.81 -11.92 -13.26
N THR A 85 -2.49 -13.21 -13.30
CA THR A 85 -1.18 -13.73 -12.90
C THR A 85 -0.74 -14.87 -13.79
N GLN A 86 0.53 -14.85 -14.20
CA GLN A 86 1.19 -16.01 -14.78
C GLN A 86 1.60 -17.01 -13.69
N LEU A 87 1.41 -18.28 -13.97
CA LEU A 87 1.84 -19.37 -13.11
C LEU A 87 3.26 -19.83 -13.46
N THR A 88 3.93 -20.39 -12.47
CA THR A 88 5.28 -20.95 -12.59
C THR A 88 5.35 -22.30 -11.90
N LEU A 89 6.25 -23.15 -12.39
CA LEU A 89 6.56 -24.44 -11.83
C LEU A 89 7.74 -24.29 -10.86
N PRO A 90 7.57 -24.60 -9.56
CA PRO A 90 8.68 -24.72 -8.63
C PRO A 90 9.50 -25.99 -8.89
N VAL A 91 8.85 -27.04 -9.41
CA VAL A 91 9.49 -28.31 -9.80
C VAL A 91 8.99 -28.69 -11.18
N PHE A 92 9.90 -28.90 -12.13
CA PHE A 92 9.55 -29.34 -13.48
C PHE A 92 9.14 -30.80 -13.46
N THR A 93 8.08 -31.12 -14.20
CA THR A 93 7.59 -32.50 -14.36
C THR A 93 7.69 -32.85 -15.83
N THR A 94 8.48 -33.87 -16.15
CA THR A 94 8.75 -34.30 -17.53
C THR A 94 8.03 -35.58 -17.92
N VAL A 95 7.58 -36.36 -16.93
CA VAL A 95 6.90 -37.64 -17.16
C VAL A 95 5.73 -37.82 -16.20
N VAL A 96 4.58 -38.18 -16.76
CA VAL A 96 3.42 -38.77 -16.07
C VAL A 96 3.19 -40.16 -16.65
N SER A 97 3.01 -41.14 -15.77
CA SER A 97 2.81 -42.54 -16.13
C SER A 97 1.37 -42.81 -16.58
N THR A 98 1.01 -44.08 -16.71
CA THR A 98 -0.27 -44.51 -17.30
C THR A 98 -1.47 -44.31 -16.35
N ARG A 99 -2.66 -44.19 -16.96
CA ARG A 99 -3.97 -44.00 -16.29
C ARG A 99 -3.96 -42.90 -15.22
N PRO A 100 -3.49 -41.67 -15.51
CA PRO A 100 -3.51 -40.60 -14.54
C PRO A 100 -4.96 -40.21 -14.17
N PHE A 101 -5.19 -39.95 -12.89
CA PHE A 101 -6.46 -39.47 -12.36
C PHE A 101 -6.22 -38.32 -11.39
N VAL A 102 -6.79 -37.15 -11.66
CA VAL A 102 -6.70 -35.98 -10.78
C VAL A 102 -7.70 -36.14 -9.65
N ALA A 103 -7.20 -36.23 -8.42
CA ALA A 103 -8.02 -36.38 -7.23
C ALA A 103 -8.55 -35.02 -6.72
N SER A 104 -7.74 -33.96 -6.83
CA SER A 104 -8.15 -32.62 -6.42
C SER A 104 -7.24 -31.55 -7.01
N VAL A 105 -7.80 -30.38 -7.30
CA VAL A 105 -7.05 -29.17 -7.60
C VAL A 105 -7.53 -28.06 -6.69
N VAL A 106 -6.63 -27.50 -5.89
CA VAL A 106 -6.98 -26.45 -4.91
C VAL A 106 -6.07 -25.25 -5.09
N LEU A 107 -6.67 -24.09 -5.38
CA LEU A 107 -6.01 -22.80 -5.31
C LEU A 107 -6.07 -22.29 -3.86
N THR A 108 -4.93 -21.91 -3.30
CA THR A 108 -4.82 -21.32 -1.96
C THR A 108 -4.14 -19.96 -2.04
N ILE A 109 -4.77 -18.90 -1.54
CA ILE A 109 -4.17 -17.57 -1.37
C ILE A 109 -4.39 -17.12 0.08
N PRO A 110 -3.33 -16.84 0.86
CA PRO A 110 -3.47 -16.46 2.26
C PRO A 110 -4.08 -15.06 2.40
N TYR A 111 -4.85 -14.84 3.47
CA TYR A 111 -5.30 -13.52 3.88
C TYR A 111 -4.34 -12.90 4.91
N TYR A 112 -4.32 -11.57 4.98
CA TYR A 112 -3.71 -10.89 6.11
C TYR A 112 -4.61 -11.02 7.33
N THR A 113 -4.00 -11.21 8.49
CA THR A 113 -4.67 -11.31 9.79
C THR A 113 -4.00 -10.36 10.76
N ASP A 114 -4.76 -9.79 11.70
CA ASP A 114 -4.22 -8.99 12.79
C ASP A 114 -3.76 -9.93 13.93
N PRO A 115 -2.44 -10.10 14.14
CA PRO A 115 -1.94 -11.00 15.17
C PRO A 115 -2.28 -10.50 16.58
N SER A 116 -2.48 -9.19 16.76
CA SER A 116 -2.80 -8.59 18.06
C SER A 116 -4.24 -8.85 18.50
N GLN A 117 -5.12 -9.19 17.55
CA GLN A 117 -6.54 -9.49 17.81
C GLN A 117 -6.88 -10.98 17.66
N THR A 118 -5.93 -11.81 17.26
CA THR A 118 -6.13 -13.26 17.13
C THR A 118 -6.23 -13.90 18.51
N LYS A 119 -7.33 -14.63 18.77
CA LYS A 119 -7.56 -15.34 20.04
C LYS A 119 -7.37 -16.84 19.84
N VAL A 120 -6.74 -17.50 20.81
CA VAL A 120 -6.56 -18.95 20.83
C VAL A 120 -7.51 -19.55 21.87
N ASN A 121 -8.33 -20.51 21.46
CA ASN A 121 -9.25 -21.24 22.31
C ASN A 121 -8.54 -22.39 23.05
N ALA A 122 -9.17 -22.92 24.09
CA ALA A 122 -8.62 -24.01 24.91
C ALA A 122 -8.39 -25.33 24.14
N ASP A 123 -9.14 -25.54 23.05
CA ASP A 123 -9.02 -26.70 22.16
C ASP A 123 -7.93 -26.53 21.08
N GLY A 124 -7.23 -25.39 21.07
CA GLY A 124 -6.21 -25.05 20.08
C GLY A 124 -6.73 -24.35 18.81
N SER A 125 -8.05 -24.25 18.63
CA SER A 125 -8.67 -23.48 17.54
C SER A 125 -8.41 -21.98 17.70
N ARG A 126 -8.49 -21.22 16.61
CA ARG A 126 -8.21 -19.77 16.63
C ARG A 126 -9.33 -18.94 16.02
N ILE A 127 -9.62 -17.82 16.66
CA ILE A 127 -10.52 -16.78 16.15
C ILE A 127 -9.65 -15.67 15.57
N TYR A 128 -9.73 -15.49 14.25
CA TYR A 128 -8.95 -14.51 13.52
C TYR A 128 -9.75 -13.24 13.24
N VAL A 129 -9.04 -12.12 13.19
CA VAL A 129 -9.52 -10.87 12.61
C VAL A 129 -8.74 -10.63 11.33
N LEU A 130 -9.44 -10.50 10.21
CA LEU A 130 -8.82 -10.21 8.92
C LEU A 130 -8.35 -8.76 8.89
N ASP A 131 -7.20 -8.54 8.26
CA ASP A 131 -6.63 -7.22 8.01
C ASP A 131 -6.63 -6.91 6.51
N SER A 132 -6.57 -5.62 6.17
CA SER A 132 -6.49 -5.12 4.79
C SER A 132 -7.69 -5.50 3.92
N ILE A 133 -8.88 -5.59 4.53
CA ILE A 133 -10.17 -5.76 3.86
C ILE A 133 -11.02 -4.52 4.12
N TYR A 134 -11.53 -3.93 3.04
CA TYR A 134 -12.25 -2.66 3.07
C TYR A 134 -13.65 -2.83 2.49
N GLY A 135 -14.66 -2.35 3.22
CA GLY A 135 -16.06 -2.46 2.84
C GLY A 135 -16.86 -3.21 3.91
N VAL A 136 -18.04 -3.71 3.53
CA VAL A 136 -18.93 -4.42 4.46
C VAL A 136 -18.36 -5.81 4.76
N GLU A 137 -18.32 -6.19 6.04
CA GLU A 137 -17.86 -7.52 6.45
C GLU A 137 -18.71 -8.63 5.83
N LYS A 138 -18.04 -9.71 5.38
CA LYS A 138 -18.68 -10.87 4.73
C LYS A 138 -19.61 -10.51 3.55
N ALA A 139 -19.38 -9.36 2.91
CA ALA A 139 -20.12 -8.97 1.71
C ALA A 139 -19.90 -9.99 0.59
N LYS A 140 -20.99 -10.53 0.07
CA LYS A 140 -20.97 -11.55 -0.99
C LYS A 140 -20.65 -10.90 -2.34
N MET A 141 -19.84 -11.57 -3.14
CA MET A 141 -19.46 -11.17 -4.49
C MET A 141 -19.39 -12.40 -5.37
N LYS A 142 -19.46 -12.20 -6.69
CA LYS A 142 -19.18 -13.24 -7.65
C LYS A 142 -17.68 -13.21 -7.97
N LEU A 143 -16.98 -14.29 -7.64
CA LEU A 143 -15.60 -14.53 -8.06
C LEU A 143 -15.59 -15.59 -9.15
N SER A 144 -15.03 -15.27 -10.31
CA SER A 144 -14.87 -16.19 -11.43
C SER A 144 -13.40 -16.31 -11.83
N ILE A 145 -12.88 -17.53 -11.84
CA ILE A 145 -11.50 -17.85 -12.22
C ILE A 145 -11.50 -18.46 -13.62
N TYR A 146 -10.66 -17.94 -14.50
CA TYR A 146 -10.49 -18.43 -15.87
C TYR A 146 -9.01 -18.67 -16.18
N GLU A 147 -8.71 -19.57 -17.12
CA GLU A 147 -7.37 -19.60 -17.75
C GLU A 147 -7.20 -18.29 -18.55
N SER A 148 -6.11 -17.57 -18.29
CA SER A 148 -5.78 -16.35 -19.01
C SER A 148 -5.31 -16.69 -20.42
N GLY A 149 -5.81 -15.99 -21.44
CA GLY A 149 -5.25 -16.11 -22.79
C GLY A 149 -4.12 -15.14 -23.09
N TYR A 150 -3.77 -14.26 -22.15
CA TYR A 150 -2.79 -13.20 -22.35
C TYR A 150 -1.40 -13.65 -21.89
N PHE A 151 -0.41 -13.66 -22.79
CA PHE A 151 0.98 -13.91 -22.41
C PHE A 151 1.64 -12.61 -21.95
N MET A 152 1.90 -12.50 -20.64
CA MET A 152 2.56 -11.33 -20.06
C MET A 152 4.08 -11.42 -20.26
N ARG A 153 4.63 -10.54 -21.09
CA ARG A 153 6.06 -10.49 -21.44
C ARG A 153 6.88 -9.92 -20.28
N ASP A 154 8.13 -10.35 -20.18
CA ASP A 154 9.09 -9.77 -19.24
C ASP A 154 9.65 -8.43 -19.75
N SER A 155 9.92 -8.33 -21.06
CA SER A 155 10.52 -7.14 -21.70
C SER A 155 9.60 -6.52 -22.76
N ASP A 156 9.73 -5.21 -22.91
CA ASP A 156 8.99 -4.38 -23.86
C ASP A 156 9.65 -4.42 -25.26
N PRO A 157 9.01 -5.01 -26.28
CA PRO A 157 9.58 -5.06 -27.63
C PRO A 157 9.75 -3.69 -28.27
N ASP A 158 8.91 -2.70 -27.92
CA ASP A 158 8.98 -1.36 -28.51
C ASP A 158 10.21 -0.59 -28.00
N SER A 159 10.76 -1.01 -26.87
CA SER A 159 12.04 -0.53 -26.33
C SER A 159 13.27 -1.26 -26.89
N GLY A 160 13.09 -2.16 -27.87
CA GLY A 160 14.14 -3.08 -28.30
C GLY A 160 14.54 -4.08 -27.20
N PHE A 161 13.58 -4.47 -26.36
CA PHE A 161 13.75 -5.36 -25.19
C PHE A 161 14.68 -4.83 -24.08
N GLN A 162 14.99 -3.53 -24.07
CA GLN A 162 15.86 -2.91 -23.05
C GLN A 162 15.12 -2.53 -21.76
N GLN A 163 13.79 -2.39 -21.83
CA GLN A 163 12.96 -2.01 -20.69
C GLN A 163 12.00 -3.14 -20.32
N PRO A 164 11.65 -3.27 -19.02
CA PRO A 164 10.62 -4.22 -18.61
C PRO A 164 9.26 -3.83 -19.19
N GLN A 165 8.47 -4.82 -19.58
CA GLN A 165 7.10 -4.61 -20.02
C GLN A 165 6.24 -4.04 -18.89
N LYS A 166 5.49 -2.99 -19.20
CA LYS A 166 4.55 -2.36 -18.28
C LYS A 166 3.14 -2.83 -18.61
N TYR A 167 2.35 -3.05 -17.56
CA TYR A 167 0.91 -3.27 -17.66
C TYR A 167 0.20 -2.30 -16.73
N TYR A 168 -0.98 -1.85 -17.13
CA TYR A 168 -1.70 -0.73 -16.55
C TYR A 168 -3.06 -1.14 -15.99
N THR A 169 -3.55 -0.35 -15.04
CA THR A 169 -4.83 -0.56 -14.34
C THR A 169 -6.03 -0.70 -15.27
N ASP A 170 -6.06 0.01 -16.40
CA ASP A 170 -7.21 0.11 -17.30
C ASP A 170 -7.31 -1.03 -18.34
N GLN A 171 -6.41 -2.01 -18.31
CA GLN A 171 -6.33 -3.06 -19.35
C GLN A 171 -7.33 -4.21 -19.15
N ASN A 172 -8.34 -4.04 -18.29
CA ASN A 172 -9.27 -5.12 -17.95
C ASN A 172 -9.95 -5.74 -19.18
N ALA A 173 -10.32 -4.92 -20.17
CA ALA A 173 -10.94 -5.41 -21.40
C ALA A 173 -10.03 -6.36 -22.18
N GLU A 174 -8.72 -6.07 -22.26
CA GLU A 174 -7.74 -6.90 -22.97
C GLU A 174 -7.67 -8.32 -22.38
N PHE A 175 -7.53 -8.42 -21.06
CA PHE A 175 -7.48 -9.70 -20.36
C PHE A 175 -8.82 -10.43 -20.39
N ASN A 176 -9.93 -9.71 -20.18
CA ASN A 176 -11.26 -10.31 -20.18
C ASN A 176 -11.66 -10.87 -21.55
N ASN A 177 -11.24 -10.24 -22.65
CA ASN A 177 -11.55 -10.72 -24.01
C ASN A 177 -10.72 -11.94 -24.41
N LEU A 178 -9.53 -12.12 -23.84
CA LEU A 178 -8.63 -13.22 -24.18
C LEU A 178 -8.78 -14.44 -23.26
N LYS A 179 -9.50 -14.34 -22.14
CA LYS A 179 -9.72 -15.48 -21.22
C LYS A 179 -10.36 -16.69 -21.92
N LYS A 180 -10.06 -17.89 -21.45
CA LYS A 180 -10.75 -19.11 -21.89
C LYS A 180 -12.17 -19.17 -21.30
N ALA A 181 -13.11 -19.74 -22.04
CA ALA A 181 -14.53 -19.71 -21.69
C ALA A 181 -14.90 -20.54 -20.45
N THR A 182 -14.14 -21.61 -20.16
CA THR A 182 -14.42 -22.50 -19.04
C THR A 182 -14.17 -21.82 -17.70
N LEU A 183 -15.20 -21.77 -16.86
CA LEU A 183 -15.08 -21.37 -15.46
C LEU A 183 -14.31 -22.43 -14.68
N LEU A 184 -13.26 -22.03 -13.97
CA LEU A 184 -12.39 -22.96 -13.27
C LEU A 184 -12.83 -23.24 -11.83
N ASN A 185 -13.44 -22.29 -11.13
CA ASN A 185 -13.93 -22.47 -9.75
C ASN A 185 -15.41 -22.84 -9.72
N ASP A 186 -15.76 -23.95 -10.37
CA ASP A 186 -17.12 -24.42 -10.65
C ASP A 186 -17.71 -25.34 -9.56
N SER A 187 -17.22 -25.23 -8.32
CA SER A 187 -17.77 -25.99 -7.19
C SER A 187 -19.26 -25.69 -6.97
N SER A 188 -20.02 -26.69 -6.53
CA SER A 188 -21.41 -26.52 -6.08
C SER A 188 -21.52 -25.66 -4.81
N ASP A 189 -20.43 -25.51 -4.06
CA ASP A 189 -20.34 -24.60 -2.93
C ASP A 189 -20.24 -23.15 -3.43
N LYS A 190 -21.35 -22.42 -3.31
CA LYS A 190 -21.46 -21.04 -3.79
C LYS A 190 -20.49 -20.08 -3.12
N SER A 191 -19.99 -20.39 -1.91
CA SER A 191 -18.98 -19.56 -1.24
C SER A 191 -17.65 -19.51 -1.99
N GLN A 192 -17.45 -20.39 -2.97
CA GLN A 192 -16.27 -20.44 -3.83
C GLN A 192 -16.46 -19.73 -5.17
N ASN A 193 -17.68 -19.25 -5.50
CA ASN A 193 -17.98 -18.58 -6.76
C ASN A 193 -19.02 -17.44 -6.61
N GLU A 194 -20.32 -17.73 -6.75
CA GLU A 194 -21.40 -16.74 -6.88
C GLU A 194 -21.70 -15.97 -5.59
N GLU A 195 -21.34 -16.53 -4.44
CA GLU A 195 -21.53 -15.95 -3.11
C GLU A 195 -20.20 -15.88 -2.33
N PHE A 196 -19.09 -15.69 -3.05
CA PHE A 196 -17.76 -15.57 -2.47
C PHE A 196 -17.67 -14.40 -1.48
N PHE A 197 -17.01 -14.64 -0.34
CA PHE A 197 -16.64 -13.63 0.63
C PHE A 197 -15.33 -14.01 1.31
N PHE A 198 -14.60 -13.02 1.84
CA PHE A 198 -13.37 -13.28 2.59
C PHE A 198 -13.72 -13.85 3.98
N ASN A 199 -13.65 -15.18 4.11
CA ASN A 199 -13.96 -15.89 5.35
C ASN A 199 -12.81 -15.77 6.38
N PRO A 200 -13.07 -15.26 7.61
CA PRO A 200 -12.08 -15.23 8.70
C PRO A 200 -11.86 -16.58 9.39
N GLU A 201 -12.61 -17.63 9.03
CA GLU A 201 -12.46 -18.94 9.65
C GLU A 201 -11.15 -19.61 9.24
N GLU A 202 -10.57 -20.31 10.21
CA GLU A 202 -9.41 -21.15 9.96
C GLU A 202 -9.80 -22.39 9.18
N HIS A 203 -8.81 -22.96 8.48
CA HIS A 203 -9.00 -24.20 7.75
C HIS A 203 -8.52 -25.37 8.59
N VAL A 204 -9.43 -26.31 8.83
CA VAL A 204 -9.19 -27.50 9.63
C VAL A 204 -8.96 -28.71 8.72
N VAL A 205 -7.80 -29.35 8.86
CA VAL A 205 -7.49 -30.61 8.15
C VAL A 205 -7.30 -31.70 9.19
N VAL A 206 -8.15 -32.73 9.14
CA VAL A 206 -8.03 -33.92 9.97
C VAL A 206 -7.34 -35.02 9.17
N THR A 207 -6.15 -35.41 9.59
CA THR A 207 -5.41 -36.55 9.04
C THR A 207 -5.57 -37.75 9.94
N THR A 208 -5.88 -38.92 9.36
CA THR A 208 -5.91 -40.19 10.09
C THR A 208 -4.68 -40.98 9.72
N ASP A 209 -3.89 -41.36 10.72
CA ASP A 209 -2.72 -42.22 10.54
C ASP A 209 -3.17 -43.59 10.01
N SER A 210 -2.59 -44.03 8.90
CA SER A 210 -3.03 -45.23 8.20
C SER A 210 -2.68 -46.55 8.91
N ILE A 211 -1.86 -46.52 9.96
CA ILE A 211 -1.42 -47.70 10.71
C ILE A 211 -2.13 -47.75 12.06
N THR A 212 -2.09 -46.64 12.79
CA THR A 212 -2.58 -46.52 14.17
C THR A 212 -4.04 -46.05 14.25
N SER A 213 -4.62 -45.57 13.14
CA SER A 213 -5.95 -44.93 13.09
C SER A 213 -6.11 -43.69 13.97
N VAL A 214 -5.00 -43.16 14.51
CA VAL A 214 -4.99 -41.92 15.31
C VAL A 214 -5.31 -40.74 14.40
N LYS A 215 -6.20 -39.86 14.85
CA LYS A 215 -6.52 -38.61 14.16
C LYS A 215 -5.63 -37.48 14.68
N SER A 216 -5.00 -36.74 13.78
CA SER A 216 -4.33 -35.47 14.05
C SER A 216 -5.06 -34.36 13.32
N THR A 217 -5.24 -33.22 14.00
CA THR A 217 -5.91 -32.04 13.44
C THR A 217 -4.88 -30.95 13.23
N ALA A 218 -4.79 -30.45 12.00
CA ALA A 218 -3.97 -29.31 11.64
C ALA A 218 -4.86 -28.08 11.36
N TYR A 219 -4.55 -26.98 12.04
CA TYR A 219 -5.21 -25.69 11.86
C TYR A 219 -4.31 -24.79 11.01
N THR A 220 -4.86 -24.23 9.94
CA THR A 220 -4.16 -23.27 9.08
C THR A 220 -4.92 -21.95 9.03
N ALA A 221 -4.18 -20.84 9.02
CA ALA A 221 -4.75 -19.50 9.02
C ALA A 221 -5.73 -19.29 7.84
N PRO A 222 -6.66 -18.32 7.96
CA PRO A 222 -7.64 -18.02 6.93
C PRO A 222 -7.00 -17.68 5.60
N GLY A 223 -7.72 -18.03 4.53
CA GLY A 223 -7.28 -17.78 3.17
C GLY A 223 -8.32 -18.24 2.16
N MET A 224 -8.23 -17.70 0.96
CA MET A 224 -9.02 -18.13 -0.18
C MET A 224 -8.59 -19.54 -0.55
N LYS A 225 -9.47 -20.53 -0.35
CA LYS A 225 -9.27 -21.91 -0.83
C LYS A 225 -10.39 -22.27 -1.78
N LEU A 226 -10.06 -22.37 -3.07
CA LEU A 226 -11.02 -22.68 -4.13
C LEU A 226 -10.70 -24.04 -4.74
N ASN A 227 -11.70 -24.90 -4.81
CA ASN A 227 -11.64 -26.10 -5.62
C ASN A 227 -11.75 -25.70 -7.10
N LEU A 228 -10.77 -26.11 -7.89
CA LEU A 228 -10.75 -25.88 -9.33
C LEU A 228 -11.16 -27.15 -10.09
N ASN A 229 -11.71 -26.96 -11.29
CA ASN A 229 -12.18 -28.02 -12.15
C ASN A 229 -11.06 -29.04 -12.43
N SER A 230 -11.21 -30.24 -11.89
CA SER A 230 -10.16 -31.27 -11.93
C SER A 230 -9.97 -31.86 -13.33
N ASP A 231 -11.04 -31.96 -14.13
CA ASP A 231 -10.97 -32.46 -15.51
C ASP A 231 -10.26 -31.48 -16.44
N TYR A 232 -10.49 -30.19 -16.23
CA TYR A 232 -9.80 -29.12 -16.95
C TYR A 232 -8.30 -29.19 -16.69
N PHE A 233 -7.89 -29.32 -15.42
CA PHE A 233 -6.48 -29.43 -15.05
C PHE A 233 -5.85 -30.78 -15.42
N LYS A 234 -6.62 -31.88 -15.45
CA LYS A 234 -6.17 -33.14 -16.04
C LYS A 234 -5.78 -32.93 -17.51
N THR A 235 -6.67 -32.32 -18.28
CA THR A 235 -6.46 -32.08 -19.71
C THR A 235 -5.36 -31.06 -19.97
N ARG A 236 -5.39 -29.93 -19.26
CA ARG A 236 -4.48 -28.81 -19.51
C ARG A 236 -3.12 -28.99 -18.87
N ILE A 237 -3.00 -29.66 -17.73
CA ILE A 237 -1.72 -29.82 -17.03
C ILE A 237 -1.20 -31.24 -17.17
N ILE A 238 -1.96 -32.25 -16.69
CA ILE A 238 -1.45 -33.63 -16.58
C ILE A 238 -1.17 -34.25 -17.95
N ASP A 239 -2.12 -34.18 -18.88
CA ASP A 239 -1.96 -34.75 -20.23
C ASP A 239 -0.90 -34.00 -21.06
N ALA A 240 -0.57 -32.77 -20.65
CA ALA A 240 0.42 -31.92 -21.32
C ALA A 240 1.87 -32.20 -20.88
N VAL A 241 2.07 -32.94 -19.77
CA VAL A 241 3.41 -33.26 -19.23
C VAL A 241 4.25 -33.98 -20.27
N ASN A 242 3.75 -35.10 -20.81
CA ASN A 242 4.50 -35.93 -21.76
C ASN A 242 4.72 -35.24 -23.11
N ASN A 243 4.00 -34.14 -23.38
CA ASN A 243 4.22 -33.26 -24.53
C ASN A 243 5.23 -32.13 -24.23
N GLY A 244 5.97 -32.24 -23.12
CA GLY A 244 7.02 -31.29 -22.71
C GLY A 244 6.50 -29.94 -22.24
N LYS A 245 5.18 -29.75 -22.02
CA LYS A 245 4.62 -28.43 -21.68
C LYS A 245 4.98 -27.94 -20.28
N LEU A 246 5.47 -28.85 -19.42
CA LEU A 246 5.94 -28.56 -18.06
C LEU A 246 7.47 -28.73 -17.92
N ALA A 247 8.20 -28.80 -19.03
CA ALA A 247 9.66 -29.04 -19.03
C ALA A 247 10.48 -27.83 -18.55
N SER A 248 9.96 -26.61 -18.70
CA SER A 248 10.56 -25.38 -18.19
C SER A 248 9.50 -24.31 -17.96
N ASN A 249 9.84 -23.26 -17.21
CA ASN A 249 8.93 -22.12 -16.99
C ASN A 249 8.63 -21.35 -18.28
N ASP A 250 9.56 -21.23 -19.23
CA ASP A 250 9.33 -20.51 -20.48
C ASP A 250 8.29 -21.24 -21.36
N VAL A 251 8.44 -22.56 -21.48
CA VAL A 251 7.48 -23.40 -22.21
C VAL A 251 6.12 -23.37 -21.52
N PHE A 252 6.10 -23.51 -20.19
CA PHE A 252 4.86 -23.55 -19.42
C PHE A 252 4.10 -22.22 -19.47
N LYS A 253 4.77 -21.09 -19.25
CA LYS A 253 4.15 -19.75 -19.31
C LYS A 253 3.57 -19.48 -20.70
N ASN A 254 4.25 -19.87 -21.77
CA ASN A 254 3.73 -19.70 -23.13
C ASN A 254 2.46 -20.55 -23.38
N TYR A 255 2.43 -21.76 -22.80
CA TYR A 255 1.35 -22.73 -23.00
C TYR A 255 0.10 -22.47 -22.14
N PHE A 256 0.25 -22.25 -20.83
CA PHE A 256 -0.87 -22.09 -19.88
C PHE A 256 -1.24 -20.63 -19.62
N ARG A 257 -0.27 -19.70 -19.76
CA ARG A 257 -0.43 -18.22 -19.68
C ARG A 257 -0.99 -17.64 -18.38
N GLY A 258 -1.57 -18.46 -17.51
CA GLY A 258 -1.90 -18.08 -16.14
C GLY A 258 -3.39 -18.09 -15.83
N LEU A 259 -3.76 -17.35 -14.79
CA LEU A 259 -5.14 -17.21 -14.32
C LEU A 259 -5.60 -15.76 -14.39
N TYR A 260 -6.88 -15.60 -14.72
CA TYR A 260 -7.62 -14.34 -14.64
C TYR A 260 -8.71 -14.46 -13.57
N PHE A 261 -8.63 -13.59 -12.57
CA PHE A 261 -9.56 -13.44 -11.46
C PHE A 261 -10.51 -12.28 -11.79
N LYS A 262 -11.78 -12.62 -12.00
CA LYS A 262 -12.83 -11.66 -12.32
C LYS A 262 -13.78 -11.52 -11.14
N MET A 263 -13.98 -10.28 -10.70
CA MET A 263 -14.89 -9.88 -9.64
C MET A 263 -16.13 -9.19 -10.22
N GLU A 264 -17.30 -9.58 -9.73
CA GLU A 264 -18.58 -8.99 -10.07
C GLU A 264 -19.47 -8.89 -8.82
N LYS A 265 -20.47 -8.01 -8.85
CA LYS A 265 -21.44 -7.93 -7.75
C LYS A 265 -22.26 -9.23 -7.67
N SER A 266 -22.55 -9.65 -6.44
CA SER A 266 -23.55 -10.70 -6.19
C SER A 266 -24.86 -10.01 -5.76
N GLY A 267 -25.83 -9.95 -6.67
CA GLY A 267 -27.08 -9.22 -6.46
C GLY A 267 -26.85 -7.73 -6.17
N SER A 268 -27.47 -7.22 -5.09
CA SER A 268 -27.34 -5.83 -4.62
C SER A 268 -26.20 -5.60 -3.62
N SER A 269 -25.38 -6.62 -3.36
CA SER A 269 -24.25 -6.51 -2.43
C SER A 269 -23.27 -5.41 -2.86
N ALA A 270 -22.86 -4.57 -1.90
CA ALA A 270 -21.86 -3.53 -2.12
C ALA A 270 -20.44 -4.11 -2.35
N GLY A 271 -20.23 -5.37 -1.96
CA GLY A 271 -18.94 -6.05 -1.98
C GLY A 271 -17.96 -5.53 -0.91
N ASN A 272 -16.78 -6.12 -0.90
CA ASN A 272 -15.61 -5.64 -0.18
C ASN A 272 -14.35 -5.90 -1.00
N LEU A 273 -13.25 -5.23 -0.67
CA LEU A 273 -11.98 -5.34 -1.37
C LEU A 273 -10.89 -5.75 -0.40
N ALA A 274 -10.14 -6.79 -0.74
CA ALA A 274 -8.98 -7.22 0.01
C ALA A 274 -7.69 -6.86 -0.73
N MET A 275 -6.67 -6.41 0.02
CA MET A 275 -5.31 -6.33 -0.49
C MET A 275 -4.60 -7.65 -0.18
N LEU A 276 -4.18 -8.38 -1.22
CA LEU A 276 -3.67 -9.75 -1.09
C LEU A 276 -2.23 -9.87 -1.61
N ASN A 277 -1.43 -10.70 -0.94
CA ASN A 277 -0.16 -11.16 -1.47
C ASN A 277 -0.37 -12.44 -2.30
N PHE A 278 -0.69 -12.28 -3.58
CA PHE A 278 -0.87 -13.42 -4.49
C PHE A 278 0.40 -14.26 -4.68
N ARG A 279 1.61 -13.69 -4.49
CA ARG A 279 2.87 -14.44 -4.63
C ARG A 279 3.03 -15.52 -3.56
N ALA A 280 2.38 -15.35 -2.41
CA ALA A 280 2.32 -16.37 -1.37
C ALA A 280 1.26 -17.46 -1.65
N GLY A 281 0.46 -17.29 -2.71
CA GLY A 281 -0.52 -18.27 -3.14
C GLY A 281 0.07 -19.37 -4.02
N LYS A 282 -0.64 -20.50 -4.07
CA LYS A 282 -0.28 -21.66 -4.90
C LYS A 282 -1.50 -22.47 -5.33
N ILE A 283 -1.35 -23.22 -6.41
CA ILE A 283 -2.29 -24.27 -6.82
C ILE A 283 -1.65 -25.62 -6.53
N THR A 284 -2.37 -26.48 -5.81
CA THR A 284 -1.94 -27.85 -5.52
C THR A 284 -2.79 -28.83 -6.31
N ILE A 285 -2.17 -29.56 -7.23
CA ILE A 285 -2.79 -30.61 -8.05
C ILE A 285 -2.37 -31.95 -7.47
N LYS A 286 -3.29 -32.68 -6.84
CA LYS A 286 -3.07 -34.05 -6.37
C LYS A 286 -3.62 -35.01 -7.40
N TYR A 287 -2.80 -35.94 -7.86
CA TYR A 287 -3.21 -36.95 -8.83
C TYR A 287 -2.60 -38.31 -8.50
N ASN A 288 -3.17 -39.36 -9.06
CA ASN A 288 -2.68 -40.71 -8.94
C ASN A 288 -2.41 -41.27 -10.33
N GLU A 289 -1.38 -42.07 -10.46
CA GLU A 289 -1.02 -42.76 -11.70
C GLU A 289 -0.59 -44.19 -11.40
N ASP A 290 -0.51 -45.01 -12.44
CA ASP A 290 0.03 -46.36 -12.31
C ASP A 290 1.49 -46.39 -12.67
N LEU A 291 2.29 -46.81 -11.70
CA LEU A 291 3.70 -47.06 -11.88
C LEU A 291 3.92 -48.55 -12.12
N VAL A 292 4.44 -48.88 -13.29
CA VAL A 292 4.91 -50.23 -13.60
C VAL A 292 6.37 -50.33 -13.21
N SER A 293 6.70 -51.23 -12.29
CA SER A 293 8.08 -51.56 -11.92
C SER A 293 8.37 -53.00 -12.30
N THR A 294 9.53 -53.24 -12.91
CA THR A 294 9.98 -54.60 -13.26
C THR A 294 11.18 -54.97 -12.40
N THR A 295 11.02 -55.99 -11.55
CA THR A 295 12.10 -56.54 -10.72
C THR A 295 12.24 -58.02 -11.03
N ALA A 296 13.46 -58.47 -11.34
CA ALA A 296 13.73 -59.87 -11.71
C ALA A 296 12.81 -60.45 -12.80
N GLY A 297 12.45 -59.63 -13.80
CA GLY A 297 11.59 -60.04 -14.92
C GLY A 297 10.09 -60.06 -14.62
N VAL A 298 9.66 -59.75 -13.40
CA VAL A 298 8.24 -59.63 -13.02
C VAL A 298 7.83 -58.17 -12.99
N SER A 299 6.82 -57.81 -13.78
CA SER A 299 6.23 -56.47 -13.79
C SER A 299 5.08 -56.37 -12.78
N THR A 300 5.20 -55.44 -11.86
CA THR A 300 4.15 -55.09 -10.88
C THR A 300 3.63 -53.68 -11.15
N THR A 301 2.31 -53.53 -11.17
CA THR A 301 1.65 -52.23 -11.31
C THR A 301 1.19 -51.75 -9.94
N THR A 302 1.64 -50.56 -9.53
CA THR A 302 1.24 -49.94 -8.27
C THR A 302 0.59 -48.58 -8.51
N ARG A 303 -0.47 -48.27 -7.76
CA ARG A 303 -1.12 -46.97 -7.81
C ARG A 303 -0.38 -46.00 -6.89
N VAL A 304 0.31 -45.01 -7.46
CA VAL A 304 1.11 -44.03 -6.71
C VAL A 304 0.42 -42.68 -6.66
N LYS A 305 0.51 -42.00 -5.51
CA LYS A 305 0.00 -40.63 -5.32
C LYS A 305 1.12 -39.64 -5.63
N LYS A 306 0.83 -38.61 -6.42
CA LYS A 306 1.76 -37.55 -6.80
C LYS A 306 1.12 -36.18 -6.64
N THR A 307 1.97 -35.15 -6.64
CA THR A 307 1.54 -33.76 -6.52
C THR A 307 2.33 -32.88 -7.47
N ILE A 308 1.64 -31.97 -8.16
CA ILE A 308 2.23 -30.85 -8.89
C ILE A 308 1.76 -29.57 -8.19
N GLU A 309 2.71 -28.69 -7.88
CA GLU A 309 2.41 -27.35 -7.36
C GLU A 309 2.65 -26.30 -8.46
N LEU A 310 1.79 -25.29 -8.54
CA LEU A 310 1.97 -24.13 -9.40
C LEU A 310 2.01 -22.86 -8.54
N ASN A 311 3.07 -22.08 -8.65
CA ASN A 311 3.26 -20.84 -7.91
C ASN A 311 2.79 -19.63 -8.72
N LEU A 312 2.21 -18.64 -8.04
CA LEU A 312 1.72 -17.39 -8.62
C LEU A 312 2.83 -16.31 -8.66
N THR A 313 4.05 -16.71 -9.04
CA THR A 313 5.25 -15.86 -9.03
C THR A 313 5.69 -15.37 -10.40
N GLY A 314 4.91 -15.63 -11.46
CA GLY A 314 5.13 -15.03 -12.78
C GLY A 314 4.70 -13.56 -12.82
N ASN A 315 4.65 -12.97 -14.03
CA ASN A 315 4.16 -11.60 -14.17
C ASN A 315 2.70 -11.48 -13.73
N THR A 316 2.40 -10.41 -13.01
CA THR A 316 1.05 -10.11 -12.52
C THR A 316 0.62 -8.71 -12.89
N VAL A 317 -0.69 -8.46 -12.90
CA VAL A 317 -1.26 -7.12 -13.09
C VAL A 317 -2.55 -6.98 -12.28
N SER A 318 -2.67 -5.84 -11.59
CA SER A 318 -3.93 -5.42 -10.97
C SER A 318 -4.74 -4.57 -11.94
N LEU A 319 -5.99 -4.95 -12.16
CA LEU A 319 -6.87 -4.34 -13.16
C LEU A 319 -8.02 -3.66 -12.42
N LEU A 320 -8.20 -2.36 -12.64
CA LEU A 320 -9.15 -1.53 -11.90
C LEU A 320 -10.21 -0.97 -12.84
N ASN A 321 -11.47 -1.12 -12.45
CA ASN A 321 -12.60 -0.49 -13.10
C ASN A 321 -13.24 0.49 -12.12
N ASN A 322 -13.16 1.78 -12.42
CA ASN A 322 -13.72 2.85 -11.60
C ASN A 322 -15.08 3.28 -12.14
N ASP A 323 -16.08 3.35 -11.27
CA ASP A 323 -17.45 3.78 -11.56
C ASP A 323 -17.87 4.90 -10.61
N PHE A 324 -18.23 6.05 -11.18
CA PHE A 324 -18.62 7.26 -10.45
C PHE A 324 -20.11 7.60 -10.63
N THR A 325 -20.90 6.69 -11.20
CA THR A 325 -22.33 6.94 -11.51
C THR A 325 -23.17 7.13 -10.24
N THR A 326 -22.87 6.38 -9.18
CA THR A 326 -23.67 6.38 -7.93
C THR A 326 -23.00 7.16 -6.80
N SER A 327 -21.67 7.32 -6.83
CA SER A 327 -20.90 7.98 -5.78
C SER A 327 -19.62 8.59 -6.35
N GLY A 328 -19.01 9.54 -5.63
CA GLY A 328 -17.76 10.18 -6.06
C GLY A 328 -17.88 11.15 -7.23
N ALA A 329 -19.07 11.68 -7.50
CA ALA A 329 -19.30 12.65 -8.58
C ALA A 329 -18.39 13.89 -8.48
N ALA A 330 -18.17 14.41 -7.26
CA ALA A 330 -17.27 15.55 -7.04
C ALA A 330 -15.82 15.23 -7.45
N TYR A 331 -15.35 14.02 -7.12
CA TYR A 331 -14.02 13.54 -7.51
C TYR A 331 -13.92 13.31 -9.03
N ALA A 332 -14.95 12.71 -9.62
CA ALA A 332 -15.03 12.48 -11.06
C ALA A 332 -14.97 13.80 -11.85
N ALA A 333 -15.65 14.84 -11.35
CA ALA A 333 -15.71 16.17 -11.96
C ALA A 333 -14.42 16.98 -11.83
N LEU A 334 -13.44 16.56 -11.00
CA LEU A 334 -12.15 17.25 -10.92
C LEU A 334 -11.47 17.28 -12.31
N PRO A 335 -10.87 18.41 -12.71
CA PRO A 335 -10.05 18.44 -13.92
C PRO A 335 -8.84 17.50 -13.78
N SER A 336 -8.23 17.12 -14.90
CA SER A 336 -7.00 16.32 -14.87
C SER A 336 -5.87 17.03 -14.12
N THR A 337 -5.82 18.36 -14.23
CA THR A 337 -4.92 19.25 -13.50
C THR A 337 -5.74 20.39 -12.91
N GLY A 338 -5.62 20.61 -11.60
CA GLY A 338 -6.32 21.64 -10.84
C GLY A 338 -5.83 23.06 -11.09
N ASN A 339 -6.31 24.01 -10.29
CA ASN A 339 -5.94 25.42 -10.44
C ASN A 339 -4.51 25.68 -9.95
N LYS A 340 -3.58 25.87 -10.88
CA LYS A 340 -2.16 26.12 -10.60
C LYS A 340 -1.84 27.56 -10.16
N THR A 341 -2.79 28.47 -10.26
CA THR A 341 -2.61 29.90 -9.96
C THR A 341 -3.11 30.22 -8.56
N ASP A 342 -4.33 29.81 -8.24
CA ASP A 342 -4.95 30.11 -6.94
C ASP A 342 -4.96 28.92 -5.98
N GLY A 343 -4.64 27.72 -6.48
CA GLY A 343 -4.90 26.46 -5.79
C GLY A 343 -6.36 26.04 -5.82
N ASP A 344 -6.61 24.80 -5.41
CA ASP A 344 -7.95 24.26 -5.17
C ASP A 344 -8.33 24.43 -3.69
N ASP A 345 -9.61 24.40 -3.33
CA ASP A 345 -10.05 24.50 -1.93
C ASP A 345 -9.80 23.20 -1.15
N LYS A 346 -9.90 22.06 -1.85
CA LYS A 346 -9.71 20.71 -1.29
C LYS A 346 -8.73 19.92 -2.13
N LEU A 347 -7.93 19.10 -1.47
CA LEU A 347 -6.97 18.19 -2.06
C LEU A 347 -7.49 16.76 -1.89
N PHE A 348 -7.80 16.12 -3.00
CA PHE A 348 -8.23 14.73 -3.08
C PHE A 348 -7.00 13.87 -3.33
N LEU A 349 -6.69 13.00 -2.37
CA LEU A 349 -5.69 11.97 -2.52
C LEU A 349 -6.39 10.64 -2.74
N ARG A 350 -6.00 9.88 -3.76
CA ARG A 350 -6.54 8.55 -4.02
C ARG A 350 -5.45 7.66 -4.59
N GLY A 351 -5.26 6.48 -4.00
CA GLY A 351 -4.34 5.48 -4.53
C GLY A 351 -4.89 4.71 -5.73
N GLY A 352 -4.13 3.73 -6.21
CA GLY A 352 -4.44 3.02 -7.46
C GLY A 352 -4.48 3.95 -8.68
N GLU A 353 -5.52 3.81 -9.50
CA GLU A 353 -5.85 4.77 -10.57
C GLU A 353 -6.57 5.98 -9.96
N GLY A 354 -5.80 6.98 -9.52
CA GLY A 354 -6.29 8.00 -8.61
C GLY A 354 -5.74 9.39 -8.88
N SER A 355 -5.24 10.03 -7.82
CA SER A 355 -4.83 11.43 -7.83
C SER A 355 -3.76 11.72 -6.77
N VAL A 356 -2.94 12.71 -7.12
CA VAL A 356 -1.86 13.29 -6.32
C VAL A 356 -2.23 14.75 -6.03
N ALA A 357 -1.90 15.27 -4.86
CA ALA A 357 -1.92 16.71 -4.65
C ALA A 357 -0.52 17.28 -4.92
N VAL A 358 -0.45 18.34 -5.72
CA VAL A 358 0.80 19.06 -5.97
C VAL A 358 0.82 20.31 -5.11
N LEU A 359 1.91 20.48 -4.38
CA LEU A 359 2.12 21.59 -3.45
C LEU A 359 3.30 22.43 -3.92
N GLN A 360 3.14 23.74 -3.87
CA GLN A 360 4.21 24.71 -4.03
C GLN A 360 4.41 25.42 -2.70
N LEU A 361 5.64 25.34 -2.19
CA LEU A 361 6.03 26.08 -0.99
C LEU A 361 6.21 27.55 -1.35
N PHE A 362 5.78 28.44 -0.45
CA PHE A 362 5.82 29.89 -0.62
C PHE A 362 4.90 30.41 -1.73
N ASP A 363 4.48 31.68 -1.60
CA ASP A 363 3.73 32.37 -2.65
C ASP A 363 4.58 32.47 -3.93
N PRO A 364 4.07 32.15 -5.13
CA PRO A 364 4.80 32.30 -6.40
C PRO A 364 5.18 33.75 -6.74
N LYS A 365 4.72 34.75 -5.99
CA LYS A 365 5.12 36.15 -6.14
C LYS A 365 6.65 36.34 -6.06
N ASP A 366 7.20 36.94 -7.10
CA ASP A 366 8.62 37.30 -7.28
C ASP A 366 8.69 38.72 -7.86
N LEU A 367 8.66 39.70 -6.96
CA LEU A 367 8.77 41.13 -7.30
C LEU A 367 10.11 41.73 -6.87
N LYS A 368 10.84 41.05 -5.99
CA LYS A 368 12.14 41.46 -5.47
C LYS A 368 13.11 40.28 -5.42
N GLY A 369 14.38 40.61 -5.36
CA GLY A 369 15.44 39.63 -5.13
C GLY A 369 16.58 40.22 -4.31
N TYR A 370 17.61 39.42 -4.08
CA TYR A 370 18.85 39.89 -3.45
C TYR A 370 20.08 39.40 -4.23
N ASP A 371 21.09 40.26 -4.33
CA ASP A 371 22.35 39.92 -4.98
C ASP A 371 23.27 39.03 -4.09
N ALA A 372 24.50 38.79 -4.55
CA ALA A 372 25.48 38.01 -3.80
C ALA A 372 25.79 38.59 -2.42
N ASN A 373 25.67 39.92 -2.26
CA ASN A 373 26.00 40.68 -1.06
C ASN A 373 24.78 40.95 -0.15
N GLY A 374 23.59 40.45 -0.53
CA GLY A 374 22.36 40.67 0.23
C GLY A 374 21.74 42.05 -0.02
N VAL A 375 22.09 42.72 -1.13
CA VAL A 375 21.48 43.99 -1.52
C VAL A 375 20.21 43.72 -2.33
N LEU A 376 19.15 44.45 -2.03
CA LEU A 376 17.85 44.33 -2.70
C LEU A 376 17.99 44.63 -4.21
N THR A 377 17.48 43.72 -5.04
CA THR A 377 17.39 43.82 -6.49
C THR A 377 15.95 43.61 -6.96
N GLY A 378 15.73 43.61 -8.28
CA GLY A 378 14.48 43.18 -8.88
C GLY A 378 14.30 41.65 -8.87
N PRO A 379 13.24 41.15 -9.54
CA PRO A 379 12.88 39.73 -9.60
C PRO A 379 14.05 38.83 -10.04
N ASN A 380 14.18 37.65 -9.43
CA ASN A 380 15.31 36.73 -9.64
C ASN A 380 14.93 35.26 -9.86
N GLY A 381 13.63 34.95 -9.97
CA GLY A 381 13.11 33.60 -10.10
C GLY A 381 12.93 32.86 -8.78
N VAL A 382 13.05 33.54 -7.64
CA VAL A 382 12.82 33.01 -6.29
C VAL A 382 11.63 33.75 -5.68
N SER A 383 10.78 33.03 -4.94
CA SER A 383 9.67 33.67 -4.21
C SER A 383 10.18 34.73 -3.25
N ASP A 384 9.50 35.88 -3.19
CA ASP A 384 9.78 36.98 -2.25
C ASP A 384 9.91 36.46 -0.79
N GLU A 385 9.05 35.51 -0.40
CA GLU A 385 9.05 34.94 0.95
C GLU A 385 10.30 34.10 1.24
N LEU A 386 10.77 33.33 0.25
CA LEU A 386 11.99 32.54 0.38
C LEU A 386 13.23 33.45 0.36
N ASP A 387 13.20 34.51 -0.43
CA ASP A 387 14.29 35.47 -0.49
C ASP A 387 14.44 36.28 0.81
N ASP A 388 13.34 36.63 1.47
CA ASP A 388 13.36 37.24 2.80
C ASP A 388 13.87 36.27 3.88
N LEU A 389 13.58 34.97 3.75
CA LEU A 389 14.14 33.95 4.64
C LEU A 389 15.65 33.77 4.43
N ARG A 390 16.13 33.92 3.19
CA ARG A 390 17.57 33.87 2.84
C ARG A 390 18.33 35.12 3.26
N ASN A 391 17.67 36.28 3.21
CA ASN A 391 18.25 37.58 3.52
C ASN A 391 17.37 38.33 4.54
N PRO A 392 17.34 37.89 5.81
CA PRO A 392 16.56 38.55 6.85
C PRO A 392 16.93 40.03 6.98
N ALA A 393 15.93 40.90 7.17
CA ALA A 393 16.12 42.35 7.23
C ALA A 393 17.03 42.82 8.38
N ASP A 394 17.16 42.01 9.45
CA ASP A 394 18.06 42.26 10.58
C ASP A 394 19.50 41.72 10.34
N GLY A 395 19.77 41.14 9.17
CA GLY A 395 21.06 40.54 8.80
C GLY A 395 21.41 39.26 9.55
N LYS A 396 20.53 38.77 10.43
CA LYS A 396 20.80 37.62 11.30
C LYS A 396 20.33 36.34 10.65
N LYS A 397 21.26 35.41 10.42
CA LYS A 397 20.95 34.10 9.84
C LYS A 397 19.94 33.33 10.70
N LEU A 398 18.88 32.83 10.06
CA LEU A 398 17.85 32.02 10.71
C LEU A 398 18.35 30.60 10.93
N LEU A 399 18.31 30.13 12.17
CA LEU A 399 18.59 28.75 12.53
C LEU A 399 17.28 27.98 12.59
N VAL A 400 16.90 27.30 11.51
CA VAL A 400 15.67 26.51 11.45
C VAL A 400 15.77 25.31 12.39
N ASN A 401 14.92 25.25 13.40
CA ASN A 401 14.85 24.17 14.38
C ASN A 401 13.92 23.06 13.90
N GLU A 402 12.74 23.42 13.40
CA GLU A 402 11.77 22.47 12.85
C GLU A 402 10.94 23.16 11.76
N ALA A 403 10.65 22.44 10.67
CA ALA A 403 9.68 22.87 9.67
C ALA A 403 8.70 21.75 9.37
N ASN A 404 7.40 22.06 9.33
CA ASN A 404 6.32 21.09 9.18
C ASN A 404 5.26 21.54 8.18
N LEU A 405 4.65 20.54 7.55
CA LEU A 405 3.36 20.66 6.89
C LEU A 405 2.33 19.89 7.70
N VAL A 406 1.23 20.56 8.06
CA VAL A 406 0.10 19.95 8.77
C VAL A 406 -1.10 19.95 7.84
N PHE A 407 -1.59 18.76 7.53
CA PHE A 407 -2.72 18.54 6.64
C PHE A 407 -3.95 18.21 7.47
N HIS A 408 -4.99 19.02 7.35
CA HIS A 408 -6.26 18.77 8.02
C HIS A 408 -7.18 17.95 7.12
N ILE A 409 -7.73 16.87 7.67
CA ILE A 409 -8.70 16.03 6.98
C ILE A 409 -10.05 16.76 6.98
N ASP A 410 -10.76 16.72 5.86
CA ASP A 410 -12.16 17.09 5.80
C ASP A 410 -13.00 15.99 6.46
N THR A 411 -13.13 16.08 7.78
CA THR A 411 -13.77 15.05 8.63
C THR A 411 -15.24 14.84 8.28
N ASP A 412 -15.92 15.88 7.81
CA ASP A 412 -17.33 15.82 7.43
C ASP A 412 -17.48 14.99 6.16
N ALA A 413 -16.67 15.29 5.14
CA ALA A 413 -16.62 14.51 3.91
C ALA A 413 -16.15 13.06 4.18
N MET A 414 -15.20 12.86 5.09
CA MET A 414 -14.61 11.53 5.36
C MET A 414 -15.37 10.69 6.40
N SER A 415 -16.46 11.21 6.99
CA SER A 415 -17.18 10.63 8.14
C SER A 415 -17.58 9.15 8.01
N SER A 416 -17.88 8.67 6.80
CA SER A 416 -18.27 7.27 6.52
C SER A 416 -17.23 6.46 5.73
N SER A 417 -16.06 7.05 5.48
CA SER A 417 -15.02 6.45 4.63
C SER A 417 -13.89 5.83 5.45
N ASN A 418 -13.26 4.76 4.96
CA ASN A 418 -11.98 4.32 5.52
C ASN A 418 -10.88 5.33 5.16
N GLU A 419 -10.04 5.65 6.14
CA GLU A 419 -8.98 6.65 5.99
C GLU A 419 -7.61 5.96 5.81
N PRO A 420 -6.79 6.40 4.84
CA PRO A 420 -5.41 5.96 4.71
C PRO A 420 -4.64 6.12 6.02
N GLN A 421 -3.84 5.14 6.41
CA GLN A 421 -3.06 5.26 7.64
C GLN A 421 -1.90 6.26 7.50
N ARG A 422 -1.47 6.54 6.27
CA ARG A 422 -0.28 7.35 6.00
C ARG A 422 -0.35 8.05 4.65
N ILE A 423 0.19 9.26 4.61
CA ILE A 423 0.49 10.01 3.39
C ILE A 423 2.01 10.15 3.21
N TYR A 424 2.45 10.35 1.97
CA TYR A 424 3.85 10.46 1.59
C TYR A 424 4.08 11.70 0.72
N LEU A 425 5.10 12.47 1.06
CA LEU A 425 5.50 13.68 0.37
C LEU A 425 6.84 13.46 -0.33
N TYR A 426 6.92 13.82 -1.61
CA TYR A 426 8.09 13.57 -2.44
C TYR A 426 8.37 14.76 -3.38
N ASP A 427 9.56 14.80 -3.96
CA ASP A 427 9.91 15.75 -5.02
C ASP A 427 9.12 15.37 -6.27
N PHE A 428 8.08 16.15 -6.61
CA PHE A 428 7.16 15.81 -7.69
C PHE A 428 7.85 15.82 -9.05
N LYS A 429 8.71 16.82 -9.27
CA LYS A 429 9.41 17.05 -10.55
C LYS A 429 10.37 15.93 -10.86
N ASN A 430 11.18 15.51 -9.87
CA ASN A 430 12.21 14.50 -10.06
C ASN A 430 11.77 13.10 -9.60
N SER A 431 10.59 12.99 -9.00
CA SER A 431 9.97 11.75 -8.52
C SER A 431 10.88 10.92 -7.61
N ARG A 432 11.47 11.60 -6.62
CA ARG A 432 12.40 11.04 -5.64
C ARG A 432 12.00 11.44 -4.22
N PRO A 433 12.43 10.69 -3.20
CA PRO A 433 12.22 11.08 -1.81
C PRO A 433 12.84 12.44 -1.48
N LEU A 434 12.24 13.14 -0.53
CA LEU A 434 12.83 14.35 0.03
C LEU A 434 14.07 14.04 0.88
N VAL A 435 14.87 15.07 1.11
CA VAL A 435 16.07 14.95 1.96
C VAL A 435 15.70 14.49 3.38
N ASP A 436 14.60 14.98 3.96
CA ASP A 436 14.13 14.59 5.29
C ASP A 436 13.75 13.11 5.38
N TYR A 437 13.17 12.54 4.32
CA TYR A 437 12.89 11.10 4.26
C TYR A 437 14.20 10.29 4.29
N SER A 438 15.21 10.77 3.55
CA SER A 438 16.47 10.07 3.35
C SER A 438 17.35 10.12 4.60
N LEU A 439 17.30 11.24 5.33
CA LEU A 439 18.03 11.46 6.57
C LEU A 439 17.36 10.83 7.80
N ASP A 440 16.12 10.37 7.70
CA ASP A 440 15.45 9.67 8.79
C ASP A 440 15.96 8.22 8.91
N PRO A 441 16.73 7.87 9.96
CA PRO A 441 17.31 6.54 10.11
C PRO A 441 16.32 5.54 10.75
N THR A 442 15.16 6.00 11.19
CA THR A 442 14.24 5.17 11.96
C THR A 442 13.61 4.09 11.09
N SER A 443 13.67 2.86 11.58
CA SER A 443 13.07 1.69 10.95
C SER A 443 12.31 0.89 11.99
N ASN A 444 11.29 0.16 11.54
CA ASN A 444 10.51 -0.72 12.40
C ASN A 444 10.50 -2.12 11.79
N SER A 445 11.24 -3.05 12.39
CA SER A 445 11.36 -4.42 11.89
C SER A 445 10.07 -5.23 12.00
N SER A 446 9.26 -4.95 13.03
CA SER A 446 8.00 -5.68 13.28
C SER A 446 6.87 -5.21 12.36
N ASN A 447 6.86 -3.92 11.99
CA ASN A 447 5.92 -3.36 11.03
C ASN A 447 6.63 -2.29 10.17
N PRO A 448 7.23 -2.70 9.03
CA PRO A 448 7.96 -1.81 8.14
C PRO A 448 7.17 -0.57 7.69
N LYS A 449 5.83 -0.66 7.59
CA LYS A 449 4.95 0.47 7.23
C LYS A 449 5.02 1.64 8.23
N LYS A 450 5.46 1.39 9.47
CA LYS A 450 5.65 2.39 10.54
C LYS A 450 7.08 2.92 10.65
N SER A 451 7.97 2.60 9.72
CA SER A 451 9.32 3.18 9.64
C SER A 451 9.27 4.70 9.37
N LYS A 452 10.41 5.38 9.37
CA LYS A 452 10.48 6.82 9.04
C LYS A 452 9.62 7.70 9.98
N ALA A 453 9.76 7.48 11.28
CA ALA A 453 9.00 8.13 12.33
C ALA A 453 9.27 9.64 12.48
N PHE A 454 10.44 10.14 12.05
CA PHE A 454 10.75 11.57 12.10
C PHE A 454 10.23 12.33 10.87
N PHE A 455 10.28 11.71 9.69
CA PHE A 455 9.63 12.24 8.48
C PHE A 455 8.11 12.25 8.63
N ASP A 456 7.58 11.23 9.32
CA ASP A 456 6.18 11.06 9.72
C ASP A 456 5.24 10.90 8.51
N GLY A 457 4.08 11.55 8.50
CA GLY A 457 2.98 11.35 7.57
C GLY A 457 1.91 10.37 8.06
N MET A 458 2.00 9.86 9.30
CA MET A 458 0.98 8.99 9.88
C MET A 458 -0.28 9.77 10.24
N ILE A 459 -1.43 9.11 10.14
CA ILE A 459 -2.71 9.70 10.54
C ILE A 459 -2.76 9.91 12.05
N LYS A 460 -3.09 11.13 12.46
CA LYS A 460 -3.50 11.43 13.84
C LYS A 460 -5.00 11.27 13.94
N LYS A 461 -5.43 10.43 14.89
CA LYS A 461 -6.83 10.16 15.16
C LYS A 461 -7.30 10.90 16.40
N ASP A 462 -8.55 11.32 16.39
CA ASP A 462 -9.25 11.80 17.58
C ASP A 462 -9.38 10.66 18.59
N ALA A 463 -9.15 10.98 19.87
CA ALA A 463 -9.06 9.97 20.92
C ALA A 463 -10.41 9.30 21.20
N THR A 464 -11.52 10.01 20.96
CA THR A 464 -12.89 9.55 21.27
C THR A 464 -13.52 8.85 20.08
N SER A 465 -13.64 9.55 18.95
CA SER A 465 -14.28 9.05 17.73
C SER A 465 -13.42 8.05 16.96
N LYS A 466 -12.11 7.98 17.24
CA LYS A 466 -11.12 7.17 16.52
C LYS A 466 -11.01 7.50 15.02
N ARG A 467 -11.59 8.63 14.58
CA ARG A 467 -11.52 9.14 13.21
C ARG A 467 -10.25 9.95 12.99
N GLY A 468 -9.75 9.99 11.77
CA GLY A 468 -8.63 10.85 11.40
C GLY A 468 -8.97 12.32 11.52
N VAL A 469 -7.97 13.12 11.90
CA VAL A 469 -8.11 14.59 12.02
C VAL A 469 -7.01 15.29 11.22
N THR A 470 -5.78 14.83 11.34
CA THR A 470 -4.63 15.46 10.68
C THR A 470 -3.57 14.46 10.25
N TYR A 471 -2.75 14.85 9.29
CA TYR A 471 -1.43 14.29 9.05
C TYR A 471 -0.37 15.38 9.27
N LYS A 472 0.83 15.01 9.72
CA LYS A 472 1.96 15.92 9.87
C LYS A 472 3.17 15.33 9.15
N ILE A 473 3.86 16.14 8.35
CA ILE A 473 5.13 15.76 7.71
C ILE A 473 6.19 16.79 8.06
N ARG A 474 7.36 16.31 8.48
CA ARG A 474 8.52 17.15 8.80
C ARG A 474 9.41 17.31 7.56
N ILE A 475 9.68 18.56 7.19
CA ILE A 475 10.52 18.94 6.02
C ILE A 475 11.63 19.92 6.43
N THR A 476 12.20 19.71 7.62
CA THR A 476 13.14 20.64 8.24
C THR A 476 14.42 20.81 7.42
N ASN A 477 15.00 19.70 6.97
CA ASN A 477 16.23 19.73 6.18
C ASN A 477 15.98 20.26 4.77
N GLN A 478 14.81 20.00 4.19
CA GLN A 478 14.40 20.60 2.93
C GLN A 478 14.39 22.13 3.04
N ILE A 479 13.75 22.68 4.09
CA ILE A 479 13.72 24.14 4.32
C ILE A 479 15.11 24.70 4.63
N ARG A 480 15.90 24.02 5.48
CA ARG A 480 17.31 24.42 5.75
C ARG A 480 18.12 24.51 4.46
N ASN A 481 17.98 23.53 3.56
CA ASN A 481 18.68 23.53 2.29
C ASN A 481 18.23 24.68 1.38
N LEU A 482 16.94 25.00 1.36
CA LEU A 482 16.41 26.14 0.59
C LEU A 482 16.92 27.48 1.12
N ILE A 483 17.04 27.65 2.44
CA ILE A 483 17.49 28.90 3.06
C ILE A 483 19.01 29.05 3.00
N ASN A 484 19.76 27.99 3.30
CA ASN A 484 21.22 28.08 3.47
C ASN A 484 22.01 27.97 2.15
N ASN A 485 21.42 27.38 1.10
CA ASN A 485 22.10 27.19 -0.18
C ASN A 485 21.38 27.95 -1.29
N LYS A 486 22.02 28.99 -1.84
CA LYS A 486 21.44 29.86 -2.89
C LYS A 486 21.04 29.07 -4.15
N ASP A 487 21.81 28.04 -4.50
CA ASP A 487 21.57 27.18 -5.68
C ASP A 487 20.46 26.14 -5.47
N SER A 488 19.93 26.02 -4.25
CA SER A 488 18.84 25.09 -3.97
C SER A 488 17.54 25.58 -4.59
N THR A 489 16.95 24.76 -5.45
CA THR A 489 15.68 25.07 -6.13
C THR A 489 14.49 24.62 -5.30
N ASN A 490 13.50 25.51 -5.12
CA ASN A 490 12.20 25.16 -4.56
C ASN A 490 11.40 24.32 -5.56
N VAL A 491 11.43 23.00 -5.39
CA VAL A 491 10.71 22.06 -6.25
C VAL A 491 9.26 21.92 -5.80
N SER A 492 8.35 21.70 -6.76
CA SER A 492 6.99 21.27 -6.43
C SER A 492 7.01 19.92 -5.72
N LEU A 493 6.19 19.80 -4.68
CA LEU A 493 6.09 18.59 -3.86
C LEU A 493 4.83 17.83 -4.24
N GLY A 494 4.94 16.51 -4.34
CA GLY A 494 3.82 15.62 -4.61
C GLY A 494 3.39 14.97 -3.32
N LEU A 495 2.10 14.98 -3.02
CA LEU A 495 1.51 14.33 -1.86
C LEU A 495 0.56 13.22 -2.31
N VAL A 496 0.79 12.02 -1.79
CA VAL A 496 0.01 10.82 -2.09
C VAL A 496 -0.33 10.05 -0.83
N VAL A 497 -1.32 9.16 -0.92
CA VAL A 497 -1.47 8.07 0.06
C VAL A 497 -0.34 7.05 -0.14
N THR A 498 0.03 6.32 0.91
CA THR A 498 1.07 5.29 0.78
C THR A 498 0.70 4.02 1.55
N GLU A 499 0.89 2.86 0.91
CA GLU A 499 0.72 1.55 1.53
C GLU A 499 1.96 1.14 2.33
N ASP A 500 3.15 1.47 1.83
CA ASP A 500 4.42 1.17 2.46
C ASP A 500 5.41 2.31 2.22
N ILE A 501 5.78 2.98 3.30
CA ILE A 501 6.72 4.11 3.27
C ILE A 501 8.14 3.68 2.83
N GLY A 502 8.49 2.41 2.94
CA GLY A 502 9.79 1.87 2.51
C GLY A 502 9.93 1.73 0.99
N ILE A 503 8.81 1.72 0.25
CA ILE A 503 8.82 1.55 -1.21
C ILE A 503 8.87 2.94 -1.88
N ILE A 504 10.08 3.35 -2.27
CA ILE A 504 10.33 4.66 -2.91
C ILE A 504 10.29 4.61 -4.45
N ALA A 505 10.18 3.43 -5.03
CA ALA A 505 10.08 3.27 -6.48
C ALA A 505 8.82 4.00 -7.01
N SER A 506 8.92 4.51 -8.23
CA SER A 506 7.80 5.16 -8.92
C SER A 506 7.33 4.32 -10.11
N TYR A 507 6.02 4.32 -10.33
CA TYR A 507 5.34 3.63 -11.42
C TYR A 507 4.86 4.64 -12.46
N LYS A 508 4.99 4.28 -13.73
CA LYS A 508 4.71 5.19 -14.86
C LYS A 508 3.21 5.28 -15.11
N VAL A 509 2.72 6.47 -15.41
CA VAL A 509 1.35 6.64 -15.95
C VAL A 509 1.32 6.17 -17.41
N LYS A 510 0.19 5.64 -17.87
CA LYS A 510 0.03 5.09 -19.23
C LYS A 510 0.24 6.15 -20.31
N THR A 511 -0.31 7.34 -20.09
CA THR A 511 -0.19 8.48 -20.98
C THR A 511 0.50 9.64 -20.24
N PRO A 512 1.84 9.70 -20.25
CA PRO A 512 2.58 10.79 -19.61
C PRO A 512 2.19 12.15 -20.18
N SER A 513 2.20 13.16 -19.33
CA SER A 513 2.03 14.57 -19.71
C SER A 513 3.14 15.43 -19.12
N ALA A 514 3.19 16.71 -19.49
CA ALA A 514 4.08 17.68 -18.87
C ALA A 514 3.82 17.87 -17.36
N PHE A 515 2.64 17.48 -16.88
CA PHE A 515 2.24 17.64 -15.48
C PHE A 515 2.47 16.38 -14.65
N ILE A 516 2.39 15.19 -15.24
CA ILE A 516 2.64 13.93 -14.54
C ILE A 516 3.12 12.86 -15.50
N SER A 517 4.22 12.18 -15.13
CA SER A 517 4.77 11.04 -15.88
C SER A 517 4.87 9.77 -15.03
N GLN A 518 4.82 9.91 -13.70
CA GLN A 518 4.87 8.82 -12.75
C GLN A 518 4.29 9.24 -11.39
N ALA A 519 3.94 8.24 -10.59
CA ALA A 519 3.58 8.40 -9.19
C ALA A 519 4.23 7.30 -8.33
N PRO A 520 4.38 7.48 -7.01
CA PRO A 520 4.96 6.47 -6.13
C PRO A 520 4.22 5.12 -6.23
N LYS A 521 4.97 4.03 -6.42
CA LYS A 521 4.45 2.66 -6.50
C LYS A 521 3.59 2.31 -5.29
N ALA A 522 4.03 2.71 -4.11
CA ALA A 522 3.31 2.47 -2.85
C ALA A 522 1.93 3.13 -2.79
N SER A 523 1.69 4.20 -3.56
CA SER A 523 0.37 4.80 -3.70
C SER A 523 -0.55 3.95 -4.57
N VAL A 524 -0.03 3.26 -5.58
CA VAL A 524 -0.81 2.36 -6.44
C VAL A 524 -1.32 1.16 -5.65
N MET A 525 -0.55 0.72 -4.65
CA MET A 525 -0.87 -0.39 -3.76
C MET A 525 -1.90 -0.03 -2.67
N ASN A 526 -2.26 1.24 -2.51
CA ASN A 526 -3.24 1.65 -1.51
C ASN A 526 -4.62 1.84 -2.16
N PRO A 527 -5.68 1.15 -1.73
CA PRO A 527 -7.00 1.28 -2.35
C PRO A 527 -7.81 2.47 -1.81
N LEU A 528 -7.29 3.18 -0.81
CA LEU A 528 -8.00 4.23 -0.09
C LEU A 528 -7.74 5.62 -0.67
N GLY A 529 -8.56 6.57 -0.23
CA GLY A 529 -8.39 7.98 -0.50
C GLY A 529 -8.75 8.83 0.71
N THR A 530 -8.31 10.08 0.71
CA THR A 530 -8.64 11.07 1.73
C THR A 530 -8.80 12.45 1.12
N ILE A 531 -9.65 13.27 1.73
CA ILE A 531 -9.85 14.66 1.34
C ILE A 531 -9.20 15.53 2.41
N LEU A 532 -8.34 16.45 1.97
CA LEU A 532 -7.63 17.39 2.82
C LEU A 532 -8.04 18.81 2.47
N TYR A 533 -8.04 19.69 3.45
CA TYR A 533 -8.13 21.12 3.20
C TYR A 533 -6.82 21.63 2.56
N SER A 534 -6.95 22.49 1.56
CA SER A 534 -5.82 23.10 0.87
C SER A 534 -5.34 24.38 1.57
N GLY A 535 -4.34 25.05 0.99
CA GLY A 535 -3.78 26.31 1.48
C GLY A 535 -4.47 27.57 0.95
N LYS A 536 -5.54 27.44 0.17
CA LYS A 536 -6.26 28.57 -0.44
C LYS A 536 -6.94 29.47 0.61
N SER A 537 -7.06 30.76 0.28
CA SER A 537 -7.57 31.80 1.19
C SER A 537 -9.04 31.65 1.59
N THR A 538 -9.83 30.89 0.82
CA THR A 538 -11.23 30.51 1.10
C THR A 538 -11.36 29.48 2.22
N VAL A 539 -10.31 28.72 2.50
CA VAL A 539 -10.29 27.69 3.55
C VAL A 539 -10.15 28.37 4.93
N PRO A 540 -10.92 27.96 5.96
CA PRO A 540 -10.77 28.47 7.32
C PRO A 540 -9.33 28.42 7.84
N VAL A 541 -8.89 29.49 8.52
CA VAL A 541 -7.48 29.74 8.88
C VAL A 541 -6.87 28.61 9.72
N GLU A 542 -7.67 27.97 10.56
CA GLU A 542 -7.31 26.88 11.47
C GLU A 542 -7.22 25.51 10.80
N LYS A 543 -7.82 25.35 9.61
CA LYS A 543 -7.78 24.11 8.80
C LYS A 543 -6.86 24.24 7.58
N ARG A 544 -6.51 25.48 7.21
CA ARG A 544 -5.73 25.82 6.03
C ARG A 544 -4.33 25.22 6.10
N LEU A 545 -3.93 24.53 5.04
CA LEU A 545 -2.56 24.03 4.88
C LEU A 545 -1.57 25.20 4.85
N LYS A 546 -0.56 25.13 5.72
CA LYS A 546 0.51 26.12 5.85
C LYS A 546 1.84 25.42 6.08
N LEU A 547 2.92 26.09 5.68
CA LEU A 547 4.26 25.74 6.11
C LEU A 547 4.54 26.44 7.44
N GLU A 548 4.76 25.65 8.49
CA GLU A 548 5.18 26.19 9.79
C GLU A 548 6.70 26.03 9.95
N ILE A 549 7.41 27.13 10.20
CA ILE A 549 8.86 27.14 10.46
C ILE A 549 9.09 27.66 11.88
N TYR A 550 9.71 26.84 12.71
CA TYR A 550 10.23 27.19 14.03
C TYR A 550 11.72 27.42 13.89
N TYR A 551 12.21 28.60 14.30
CA TYR A 551 13.61 28.98 14.12
C TYR A 551 14.12 29.80 15.29
N THR A 552 15.43 29.81 15.49
CA THR A 552 16.12 30.70 16.43
C THR A 552 16.88 31.79 15.70
N LYS A 553 16.95 32.96 16.33
CA LYS A 553 17.78 34.07 15.90
C LYS A 553 18.86 34.33 16.96
N PRO A 554 20.13 34.55 16.55
CA PRO A 554 21.13 35.06 17.48
C PRO A 554 20.79 36.50 17.89
N ASN A 555 21.03 36.85 19.15
CA ASN A 555 20.83 38.20 19.66
C ASN A 555 21.79 39.25 19.08
#